data_AF-A0A3S4FMI0-F1
#
_entry.id   AF-A0A3S4FMI0-F1
#
_cell.length_a   1.000
_cell.length_b   1.000
_cell.length_c   1.000
_cell.angle_alpha   90.00
_cell.angle_beta   90.00
_cell.angle_gamma   90.00
#
_symmetry.space_group_name_H-M   'P 1'
#
loop_
_entity.id
_entity.type
_entity.pdbx_description
1 polymer ?
#
loop_
_entity_poly.entity_id
_entity_poly.type
_entity_poly.pdbx_seq_one_letter_code
_entity_poly.pdbx_strand_id
1 'polypeptide(L)'
;MIGGLWPAELSPNIAETATLAEYLQADLQRIVSVANEELRNIRQSVLIDSARREAEARVIDEARVLAVRRVDSTLRQLRERERSGQQGNPALERTQVLPAVRDEEPAVEPATVSIDEDVGEPATESERGIAEKEPRPPVQAADAQESEGERLRRLLTFVARQEPRLRWAVGQLEDGAVVLATDLAHGWIPPGIMVPEGVRLLPPGQRSRRGTALLGVTARTVTYSPGDSLAWTERPTATRSSVRPRELPNLENLEQKLSDATLARAELPRVVHILAKAAAAGTHVAEDEIDLVRVHLDTAQHETLAQYPGVDVPLLLNCMLLAAIESSVTGDAMSANYHFSWFRAFDQPPVT
;
A
#
# COMPACT_ATOMS: atom_id res chain seq x y z
N MET A 1 30.49 -18.15 0.36
CA MET A 1 29.75 -19.39 0.62
C MET A 1 28.95 -19.19 1.91
N ILE A 2 27.63 -19.08 1.83
CA ILE A 2 26.78 -18.96 3.03
C ILE A 2 26.63 -20.36 3.62
N GLY A 3 27.31 -20.62 4.74
CA GLY A 3 27.40 -21.96 5.30
C GLY A 3 26.13 -22.41 6.03
N GLY A 4 25.54 -23.52 5.59
CA GLY A 4 24.78 -24.42 6.46
C GLY A 4 23.25 -24.31 6.50
N LEU A 5 22.62 -23.32 5.85
CA LEU A 5 21.17 -23.08 5.96
C LEU A 5 20.47 -22.85 4.60
N TRP A 6 21.04 -23.36 3.50
CA TRP A 6 20.40 -23.32 2.19
C TRP A 6 19.51 -24.57 1.97
N PRO A 7 18.27 -24.44 1.48
CA PRO A 7 17.43 -25.60 1.15
C PRO A 7 18.11 -26.51 0.12
N ALA A 8 18.12 -27.81 0.36
CA ALA A 8 18.78 -28.78 -0.53
C ALA A 8 18.15 -28.78 -1.93
N GLU A 9 16.85 -28.55 -1.99
CA GLU A 9 16.00 -28.45 -3.18
C GLU A 9 16.39 -27.28 -4.10
N LEU A 10 17.01 -26.24 -3.54
CA LEU A 10 17.45 -25.05 -4.27
C LEU A 10 18.98 -25.02 -4.46
N SER A 11 19.64 -26.18 -4.36
CA SER A 11 21.09 -26.28 -4.58
C SER A 11 21.45 -25.83 -6.01
N PRO A 12 22.38 -24.86 -6.19
CA PRO A 12 22.75 -24.34 -7.51
C PRO A 12 23.47 -25.35 -8.43
N ASN A 13 23.74 -26.56 -7.91
CA ASN A 13 24.35 -27.67 -8.65
C ASN A 13 23.35 -28.43 -9.55
N ILE A 14 22.05 -28.14 -9.47
CA ILE A 14 21.01 -28.72 -10.33
C ILE A 14 20.68 -27.72 -11.43
N ALA A 15 20.96 -28.06 -12.69
CA ALA A 15 20.79 -27.14 -13.83
C ALA A 15 19.36 -26.60 -13.99
N GLU A 16 18.35 -27.36 -13.57
CA GLU A 16 16.94 -26.97 -13.66
C GLU A 16 16.52 -25.94 -12.60
N THR A 17 17.24 -25.85 -11.47
CA THR A 17 16.94 -24.94 -10.35
C THR A 17 17.97 -23.83 -10.18
N ALA A 18 19.12 -23.90 -10.88
CA ALA A 18 20.22 -22.94 -10.80
C ALA A 18 19.77 -21.47 -10.97
N THR A 19 19.01 -21.15 -12.01
CA THR A 19 18.51 -19.77 -12.25
C THR A 19 17.58 -19.28 -11.15
N LEU A 20 16.79 -20.18 -10.55
CA LEU A 20 15.88 -19.86 -9.44
C LEU A 20 16.68 -19.63 -8.14
N ALA A 21 17.73 -20.43 -7.91
CA ALA A 21 18.65 -20.28 -6.80
C ALA A 21 19.48 -18.99 -6.88
N GLU A 22 19.97 -18.62 -8.07
CA GLU A 22 20.66 -17.35 -8.34
C GLU A 22 19.75 -16.15 -8.03
N TYR A 23 18.50 -16.19 -8.49
CA TYR A 23 17.52 -15.14 -8.24
C TYR A 23 17.20 -15.00 -6.74
N LEU A 24 16.94 -16.11 -6.04
CA LEU A 24 16.75 -16.11 -4.58
C LEU A 24 17.99 -15.59 -3.84
N GLN A 25 19.19 -15.96 -4.28
CA GLN A 25 20.44 -15.47 -3.67
C GLN A 25 20.58 -13.96 -3.83
N ALA A 26 20.31 -13.43 -5.03
CA ALA A 26 20.35 -11.98 -5.29
C ALA A 26 19.34 -11.21 -4.42
N ASP A 27 18.15 -11.77 -4.23
CA ASP A 27 17.10 -11.10 -3.46
C ASP A 27 17.34 -11.17 -1.94
N LEU A 28 17.86 -12.29 -1.43
CA LEU A 28 18.33 -12.38 -0.04
C LEU A 28 19.52 -11.42 0.22
N GLN A 29 20.42 -11.25 -0.75
CA GLN A 29 21.47 -10.25 -0.68
C GLN A 29 20.91 -8.81 -0.65
N ARG A 30 19.85 -8.52 -1.41
CA ARG A 30 19.14 -7.22 -1.37
C ARG A 30 18.48 -6.96 -0.01
N ILE A 31 17.76 -7.93 0.56
CA ILE A 31 17.16 -7.82 1.90
C ILE A 31 18.24 -7.52 2.94
N VAL A 32 19.37 -8.23 2.88
CA VAL A 32 20.51 -8.01 3.77
C VAL A 32 21.16 -6.64 3.53
N SER A 33 21.26 -6.13 2.29
CA SER A 33 21.84 -4.81 2.04
C SER A 33 20.97 -3.68 2.58
N VAL A 34 19.65 -3.75 2.40
CA VAL A 34 18.68 -2.76 2.93
C VAL A 34 18.72 -2.73 4.46
N ALA A 35 18.61 -3.90 5.11
CA ALA A 35 18.68 -3.99 6.57
C ALA A 35 20.01 -3.45 7.13
N ASN A 36 21.14 -3.69 6.44
CA ASN A 36 22.44 -3.12 6.85
C ASN A 36 22.52 -1.60 6.67
N GLU A 37 21.83 -1.02 5.70
CA GLU A 37 21.76 0.43 5.52
C GLU A 37 20.92 1.08 6.63
N GLU A 38 19.74 0.52 6.93
CA GLU A 38 18.90 0.97 8.05
C GLU A 38 19.63 0.86 9.40
N LEU A 39 20.33 -0.25 9.66
CA LEU A 39 21.15 -0.41 10.87
C LEU A 39 22.28 0.63 10.96
N ARG A 40 22.89 1.04 9.84
CA ARG A 40 23.87 2.15 9.84
C ARG A 40 23.19 3.47 10.19
N ASN A 41 22.01 3.75 9.62
CA ASN A 41 21.26 4.97 9.87
C ASN A 41 20.82 5.07 11.34
N ILE A 42 20.34 3.96 11.92
CA ILE A 42 19.98 3.86 13.35
C ILE A 42 21.21 4.13 14.24
N ARG A 43 22.39 3.61 13.89
CA ARG A 43 23.63 3.87 14.65
C ARG A 43 24.15 5.31 14.56
N GLN A 44 23.88 5.99 13.46
CA GLN A 44 24.23 7.40 13.28
C GLN A 44 23.23 8.36 13.96
N SER A 45 22.05 7.87 14.34
CA SER A 45 21.02 8.67 15.00
C SER A 45 21.28 8.89 16.50
N VAL A 46 20.92 10.08 17.00
CA VAL A 46 21.02 10.45 18.43
C VAL A 46 19.82 9.88 19.21
N LEU A 47 19.70 8.56 19.21
CA LEU A 47 18.76 7.81 20.04
C LEU A 47 19.39 7.43 21.38
N ILE A 48 18.56 7.30 22.42
CA ILE A 48 18.93 6.67 23.70
C ILE A 48 19.18 5.18 23.45
N ASP A 49 20.18 4.59 24.11
CA ASP A 49 20.67 3.23 23.80
C ASP A 49 19.61 2.12 23.87
N SER A 50 18.59 2.26 24.71
CA SER A 50 17.45 1.32 24.77
C SER A 50 16.62 1.38 23.48
N ALA A 51 16.18 2.57 23.09
CA ALA A 51 15.43 2.81 21.86
C ALA A 51 16.24 2.44 20.60
N ARG A 52 17.55 2.66 20.61
CA ARG A 52 18.45 2.25 19.53
C ARG A 52 18.44 0.72 19.36
N ARG A 53 18.67 -0.04 20.44
CA ARG A 53 18.66 -1.52 20.39
C ARG A 53 17.31 -2.08 19.96
N GLU A 54 16.21 -1.48 20.41
CA GLU A 54 14.86 -1.91 20.05
C GLU A 54 14.57 -1.66 18.57
N ALA A 55 15.05 -0.54 18.01
CA ALA A 55 14.98 -0.26 16.58
C ALA A 55 15.87 -1.21 15.75
N GLU A 56 17.11 -1.46 16.19
CA GLU A 56 18.00 -2.44 15.54
C GLU A 56 17.39 -3.85 15.54
N ALA A 57 16.74 -4.26 16.64
CA ALA A 57 16.07 -5.56 16.74
C ALA A 57 14.90 -5.68 15.77
N ARG A 58 14.06 -4.65 15.62
CA ARG A 58 12.96 -4.64 14.65
C ARG A 58 13.43 -4.83 13.21
N VAL A 59 14.45 -4.09 12.78
CA VAL A 59 15.03 -4.22 11.42
C VAL A 59 15.55 -5.64 11.17
N ILE A 60 16.19 -6.25 12.17
CA ILE A 60 16.71 -7.63 12.07
C ILE A 60 15.57 -8.65 11.95
N ASP A 61 14.51 -8.55 12.75
CA ASP A 61 13.38 -9.48 12.70
C ASP A 61 12.53 -9.29 11.43
N GLU A 62 12.33 -8.06 10.97
CA GLU A 62 11.63 -7.77 9.70
C GLU A 62 12.39 -8.35 8.51
N ALA A 63 13.71 -8.11 8.43
CA ALA A 63 14.56 -8.69 7.40
C ALA A 63 14.55 -10.24 7.41
N ARG A 64 14.48 -10.85 8.60
CA ARG A 64 14.32 -12.31 8.76
C ARG A 64 12.97 -12.80 8.24
N VAL A 65 11.87 -12.14 8.60
CA VAL A 65 10.52 -12.50 8.12
C VAL A 65 10.44 -12.41 6.60
N LEU A 66 10.99 -11.35 6.00
CA LEU A 66 11.06 -11.19 4.54
C LEU A 66 11.91 -12.29 3.89
N ALA A 67 13.08 -12.60 4.44
CA ALA A 67 13.95 -13.66 3.95
C ALA A 67 13.26 -15.04 3.98
N VAL A 68 12.60 -15.40 5.10
CA VAL A 68 11.84 -16.67 5.22
C VAL A 68 10.69 -16.72 4.20
N ARG A 69 9.86 -15.67 4.11
CA ARG A 69 8.77 -15.60 3.13
C ARG A 69 9.27 -15.80 1.70
N ARG A 70 10.44 -15.25 1.37
CA ARG A 70 11.02 -15.38 0.02
C ARG A 70 11.48 -16.79 -0.28
N VAL A 71 12.18 -17.44 0.66
CA VAL A 71 12.56 -18.86 0.55
C VAL A 71 11.32 -19.76 0.40
N ASP A 72 10.30 -19.56 1.22
CA ASP A 72 9.05 -20.34 1.16
C ASP A 72 8.30 -20.15 -0.17
N SER A 73 8.24 -18.92 -0.67
CA SER A 73 7.66 -18.61 -1.98
C SER A 73 8.41 -19.35 -3.11
N THR A 74 9.74 -19.32 -3.08
CA THR A 74 10.58 -20.02 -4.08
C THR A 74 10.43 -21.55 -4.01
N LEU A 75 10.29 -22.11 -2.80
CA LEU A 75 10.04 -23.55 -2.61
C LEU A 75 8.62 -23.97 -3.06
N ARG A 76 7.61 -23.11 -2.90
CA ARG A 76 6.26 -23.36 -3.45
C ARG A 76 6.28 -23.37 -4.98
N GLN A 77 6.87 -22.35 -5.60
CA GLN A 77 7.02 -22.25 -7.05
C GLN A 77 7.75 -23.47 -7.66
N LEU A 78 8.76 -23.99 -6.98
CA LEU A 78 9.46 -25.22 -7.37
C LEU A 78 8.53 -26.45 -7.34
N ARG A 79 7.81 -26.67 -6.24
CA ARG A 79 6.86 -27.79 -6.07
C ARG A 79 5.68 -27.74 -7.05
N GLU A 80 5.23 -26.54 -7.40
CA GLU A 80 4.18 -26.32 -8.41
C GLU A 80 4.69 -26.65 -9.81
N ARG A 81 5.94 -26.28 -10.13
CA ARG A 81 6.59 -26.62 -11.40
C ARG A 81 6.81 -28.12 -11.54
N GLU A 82 7.24 -28.80 -10.48
CA GLU A 82 7.34 -30.28 -10.43
C GLU A 82 5.98 -30.94 -10.67
N ARG A 83 4.93 -30.51 -9.97
CA ARG A 83 3.55 -31.03 -10.16
C ARG A 83 3.04 -30.82 -11.58
N SER A 84 3.34 -29.67 -12.18
CA SER A 84 2.94 -29.33 -13.55
C SER A 84 3.72 -30.15 -14.58
N GLY A 85 5.01 -30.42 -14.34
CA GLY A 85 5.83 -31.31 -15.16
C GLY A 85 5.35 -32.77 -15.12
N GLN A 86 4.88 -33.23 -13.96
CA GLN A 86 4.37 -34.61 -13.78
C GLN A 86 3.02 -34.88 -14.45
N GLN A 87 2.29 -33.85 -14.91
CA GLN A 87 0.93 -33.97 -15.48
C GLN A 87 0.86 -33.90 -17.02
N GLY A 88 1.99 -33.75 -17.72
CA GLY A 88 2.00 -33.54 -19.17
C GLY A 88 2.22 -34.78 -20.03
N ASN A 89 1.17 -35.51 -20.44
CA ASN A 89 0.92 -35.94 -21.84
C ASN A 89 -0.45 -36.65 -22.04
N PRO A 90 -0.97 -36.85 -23.27
CA PRO A 90 -2.09 -36.03 -23.73
C PRO A 90 -3.38 -36.82 -24.02
N ALA A 91 -4.53 -36.16 -23.85
CA ALA A 91 -5.78 -36.54 -24.49
C ALA A 91 -6.65 -35.31 -24.76
N LEU A 92 -7.01 -35.09 -26.02
CA LEU A 92 -8.05 -34.16 -26.43
C LEU A 92 -9.44 -34.73 -26.07
N GLU A 93 -10.46 -33.87 -26.15
CA GLU A 93 -11.89 -34.19 -26.05
C GLU A 93 -12.43 -34.65 -24.69
N ARG A 94 -12.97 -33.68 -23.93
CA ARG A 94 -14.43 -33.56 -23.76
C ARG A 94 -14.81 -32.31 -22.96
N THR A 95 -15.72 -31.52 -23.52
CA THR A 95 -16.54 -30.56 -22.79
C THR A 95 -17.31 -31.29 -21.69
N GLN A 96 -17.07 -30.95 -20.42
CA GLN A 96 -18.02 -31.22 -19.34
C GLN A 96 -18.18 -29.98 -18.47
N VAL A 97 -19.37 -29.41 -18.52
CA VAL A 97 -19.86 -28.37 -17.63
C VAL A 97 -20.17 -29.02 -16.28
N LEU A 98 -19.73 -28.42 -15.18
CA LEU A 98 -20.15 -28.82 -13.83
C LEU A 98 -21.06 -27.72 -13.22
N PRO A 99 -22.09 -28.08 -12.44
CA PRO A 99 -23.17 -27.16 -12.09
C PRO A 99 -22.93 -26.41 -10.78
N ALA A 100 -23.62 -25.29 -10.61
CA ALA A 100 -23.60 -24.50 -9.39
C ALA A 100 -24.15 -25.28 -8.19
N VAL A 101 -23.42 -25.25 -7.07
CA VAL A 101 -23.88 -25.73 -5.76
C VAL A 101 -24.51 -24.55 -5.00
N ARG A 102 -25.63 -24.81 -4.32
CA ARG A 102 -26.37 -23.84 -3.50
C ARG A 102 -25.99 -23.96 -2.02
N ASP A 103 -26.24 -22.90 -1.28
CA ASP A 103 -26.08 -22.81 0.16
C ASP A 103 -27.02 -23.76 0.92
N GLU A 104 -26.51 -24.45 1.95
CA GLU A 104 -27.31 -24.99 3.05
C GLU A 104 -26.60 -24.74 4.40
N GLU A 105 -27.36 -24.15 5.33
CA GLU A 105 -26.96 -23.75 6.68
C GLU A 105 -27.51 -24.79 7.69
N PRO A 106 -26.74 -25.31 8.66
CA PRO A 106 -27.26 -26.22 9.68
C PRO A 106 -27.52 -25.53 11.04
N ALA A 107 -28.69 -25.84 11.62
CA ALA A 107 -29.23 -25.24 12.84
C ALA A 107 -28.69 -25.87 14.16
N VAL A 108 -29.14 -25.30 15.28
CA VAL A 108 -28.66 -25.51 16.66
C VAL A 108 -29.60 -26.42 17.48
N GLU A 109 -29.13 -26.86 18.67
CA GLU A 109 -29.86 -27.38 19.85
C GLU A 109 -29.97 -28.92 20.04
N PRO A 110 -30.24 -29.44 21.27
CA PRO A 110 -29.47 -29.20 22.51
C PRO A 110 -29.31 -30.48 23.39
N ALA A 111 -28.57 -30.42 24.51
CA ALA A 111 -28.69 -31.39 25.62
C ALA A 111 -28.22 -30.85 26.99
N THR A 112 -28.98 -31.13 28.06
CA THR A 112 -28.78 -30.63 29.44
C THR A 112 -28.92 -31.73 30.50
N VAL A 113 -28.00 -31.81 31.47
CA VAL A 113 -28.13 -32.40 32.84
C VAL A 113 -26.99 -31.74 33.68
N SER A 114 -27.16 -30.93 34.75
CA SER A 114 -27.66 -31.15 36.14
C SER A 114 -26.73 -32.07 36.99
N ILE A 115 -26.46 -31.95 38.31
CA ILE A 115 -27.19 -31.43 39.51
C ILE A 115 -26.18 -31.09 40.69
N ASP A 116 -26.47 -30.07 41.55
CA ASP A 116 -26.14 -29.74 43.00
C ASP A 116 -24.69 -29.82 43.60
N GLU A 117 -24.16 -28.90 44.45
CA GLU A 117 -24.47 -28.36 45.84
C GLU A 117 -23.99 -29.26 47.03
N ASP A 118 -23.47 -28.83 48.21
CA ASP A 118 -23.20 -27.51 48.88
C ASP A 118 -22.16 -27.60 50.07
N VAL A 119 -21.79 -26.46 50.70
CA VAL A 119 -21.15 -26.16 52.03
C VAL A 119 -19.64 -26.42 52.30
N GLY A 120 -18.93 -25.40 52.85
CA GLY A 120 -17.73 -25.62 53.70
C GLY A 120 -16.76 -24.44 54.00
N GLU A 121 -17.15 -23.41 54.75
CA GLU A 121 -16.23 -22.42 55.38
C GLU A 121 -15.80 -22.89 56.82
N PRO A 122 -14.76 -22.35 57.52
CA PRO A 122 -14.60 -20.91 57.83
C PRO A 122 -13.18 -20.30 58.03
N ALA A 123 -13.09 -18.96 57.95
CA ALA A 123 -12.35 -17.95 58.78
C ALA A 123 -10.83 -18.13 59.11
N THR A 124 -10.01 -17.11 59.46
CA THR A 124 -10.22 -15.79 60.13
C THR A 124 -9.16 -14.74 59.73
N GLU A 125 -9.51 -13.43 59.75
CA GLU A 125 -8.74 -12.24 60.24
C GLU A 125 -7.28 -11.98 59.74
N SER A 126 -6.71 -10.78 59.54
CA SER A 126 -7.07 -9.34 59.67
C SER A 126 -5.87 -8.50 59.14
N GLU A 127 -5.83 -7.16 58.95
CA GLU A 127 -6.75 -6.04 59.23
C GLU A 127 -6.48 -4.78 58.35
N ARG A 128 -7.37 -3.76 58.47
CA ARG A 128 -7.28 -2.29 58.24
C ARG A 128 -6.20 -1.64 57.33
N GLY A 129 -6.68 -0.76 56.44
CA GLY A 129 -5.89 0.32 55.82
C GLY A 129 -6.72 1.28 54.94
N ILE A 130 -7.53 2.16 55.55
CA ILE A 130 -8.32 3.16 54.81
C ILE A 130 -7.44 4.38 54.48
N ALA A 131 -7.24 4.65 53.18
CA ALA A 131 -6.56 5.86 52.70
C ALA A 131 -7.43 6.60 51.68
N GLU A 132 -8.13 7.60 52.21
CA GLU A 132 -8.52 8.88 51.61
C GLU A 132 -8.59 9.02 50.07
N LYS A 133 -9.82 9.16 49.56
CA LYS A 133 -10.13 9.42 48.15
C LYS A 133 -9.92 10.90 47.82
N GLU A 134 -8.71 11.28 47.43
CA GLU A 134 -8.45 12.62 46.90
C GLU A 134 -9.40 12.96 45.73
N PRO A 135 -10.00 14.17 45.71
CA PRO A 135 -10.79 14.62 44.58
C PRO A 135 -9.84 14.95 43.42
N ARG A 136 -9.69 14.00 42.50
CA ARG A 136 -9.03 14.23 41.20
C ARG A 136 -9.62 15.52 40.60
N PRO A 137 -8.82 16.57 40.34
CA PRO A 137 -9.34 17.79 39.74
C PRO A 137 -10.00 17.43 38.40
N PRO A 138 -11.05 18.14 37.99
CA PRO A 138 -11.65 17.89 36.69
C PRO A 138 -10.56 18.09 35.64
N VAL A 139 -10.19 17.00 34.98
CA VAL A 139 -9.55 17.10 33.67
C VAL A 139 -10.62 17.69 32.77
N GLN A 140 -10.65 19.02 32.72
CA GLN A 140 -11.24 19.73 31.61
C GLN A 140 -10.43 19.28 30.41
N ALA A 141 -10.93 18.26 29.73
CA ALA A 141 -10.74 18.13 28.30
C ALA A 141 -11.35 19.40 27.71
N ALA A 142 -10.55 20.46 27.70
CA ALA A 142 -10.80 21.57 26.83
C ALA A 142 -10.70 20.98 25.43
N ASP A 143 -11.86 20.82 24.78
CA ASP A 143 -11.95 20.66 23.34
C ASP A 143 -11.41 21.96 22.72
N ALA A 144 -10.08 22.10 22.75
CA ALA A 144 -9.33 23.12 22.07
C ALA A 144 -9.52 22.84 20.58
N GLN A 145 -10.56 23.46 20.02
CA GLN A 145 -10.93 23.33 18.62
C GLN A 145 -9.70 23.65 17.77
N GLU A 146 -9.19 22.62 17.08
CA GLU A 146 -8.01 22.70 16.23
C GLU A 146 -8.15 23.90 15.30
N SER A 147 -7.19 24.83 15.35
CA SER A 147 -7.25 25.99 14.47
C SER A 147 -7.08 25.53 13.03
N GLU A 148 -7.70 26.22 12.07
CA GLU A 148 -7.57 25.82 10.65
C GLU A 148 -6.10 25.79 10.19
N GLY A 149 -5.21 26.59 10.81
CA GLY A 149 -3.78 26.52 10.54
C GLY A 149 -3.13 25.20 11.00
N GLU A 150 -3.50 24.70 12.18
CA GLU A 150 -3.05 23.40 12.69
C GLU A 150 -3.67 22.25 11.88
N ARG A 151 -4.96 22.35 11.54
CA ARG A 151 -5.66 21.38 10.69
C ARG A 151 -4.98 21.22 9.33
N LEU A 152 -4.69 22.30 8.61
CA LEU A 152 -3.99 22.22 7.32
C LEU A 152 -2.58 21.63 7.49
N ARG A 153 -1.84 21.98 8.55
CA ARG A 153 -0.51 21.42 8.85
C ARG A 153 -0.56 19.92 9.15
N ARG A 154 -1.58 19.45 9.87
CA ARG A 154 -1.81 18.03 10.16
C ARG A 154 -2.08 17.24 8.87
N LEU A 155 -2.94 17.76 8.01
CA LEU A 155 -3.25 17.16 6.70
C LEU A 155 -2.00 17.08 5.79
N LEU A 156 -1.19 18.14 5.76
CA LEU A 156 0.09 18.18 5.06
C LEU A 156 1.08 17.14 5.63
N THR A 157 1.21 17.10 6.96
CA THR A 157 2.08 16.15 7.66
C THR A 157 1.68 14.71 7.37
N PHE A 158 0.37 14.42 7.30
CA PHE A 158 -0.14 13.07 7.02
C PHE A 158 0.32 12.52 5.65
N VAL A 159 0.34 13.34 4.60
CA VAL A 159 0.78 12.92 3.27
C VAL A 159 2.31 12.96 3.11
N ALA A 160 2.97 13.97 3.68
CA ALA A 160 4.42 14.10 3.61
C ALA A 160 5.18 13.04 4.43
N ARG A 161 4.54 12.39 5.43
CA ARG A 161 5.09 11.19 6.09
C ARG A 161 5.11 9.96 5.19
N GLN A 162 4.13 9.84 4.29
CA GLN A 162 3.99 8.69 3.40
C GLN A 162 4.95 8.77 2.23
N GLU A 163 5.17 9.97 1.69
CA GLU A 163 6.17 10.19 0.64
C GLU A 163 6.90 11.54 0.83
N PRO A 164 8.01 11.57 1.58
CA PRO A 164 8.79 12.79 1.83
C PRO A 164 9.70 13.22 0.66
N ARG A 165 9.82 12.42 -0.42
CA ARG A 165 10.57 12.82 -1.62
C ARG A 165 9.81 13.82 -2.51
N LEU A 166 8.51 13.98 -2.27
CA LEU A 166 7.64 14.89 -3.03
C LEU A 166 7.44 16.22 -2.31
N ARG A 167 7.24 17.29 -3.11
CA ARG A 167 6.62 18.51 -2.59
C ARG A 167 5.13 18.30 -2.40
N TRP A 168 4.62 18.79 -1.28
CA TRP A 168 3.20 18.76 -0.95
C TRP A 168 2.69 20.16 -0.63
N ALA A 169 1.46 20.44 -1.02
CA ALA A 169 0.77 21.68 -0.67
C ALA A 169 -0.67 21.36 -0.26
N VAL A 170 -1.11 21.95 0.84
CA VAL A 170 -2.49 21.90 1.31
C VAL A 170 -2.96 23.34 1.49
N GLY A 171 -4.09 23.70 0.88
CA GLY A 171 -4.62 25.06 0.94
C GLY A 171 -6.13 25.08 1.11
N GLN A 172 -6.62 26.14 1.75
CA GLN A 172 -8.03 26.44 1.87
C GLN A 172 -8.42 27.47 0.80
N LEU A 173 -9.36 27.11 -0.06
CA LEU A 173 -9.97 28.00 -1.04
C LEU A 173 -10.87 29.05 -0.37
N GLU A 174 -11.28 30.08 -1.12
CA GLU A 174 -12.18 31.13 -0.62
C GLU A 174 -13.58 30.62 -0.24
N ASP A 175 -14.03 29.51 -0.82
CA ASP A 175 -15.27 28.80 -0.45
C ASP A 175 -15.13 27.93 0.81
N GLY A 176 -13.95 27.94 1.45
CA GLY A 176 -13.62 27.15 2.64
C GLY A 176 -13.19 25.71 2.35
N ALA A 177 -13.27 25.24 1.10
CA ALA A 177 -12.87 23.88 0.75
C ALA A 177 -11.34 23.70 0.83
N VAL A 178 -10.91 22.56 1.34
CA VAL A 178 -9.47 22.23 1.44
C VAL A 178 -9.03 21.40 0.25
N VAL A 179 -7.98 21.86 -0.44
CA VAL A 179 -7.38 21.19 -1.59
C VAL A 179 -6.00 20.67 -1.23
N LEU A 180 -5.71 19.43 -1.61
CA LEU A 180 -4.42 18.78 -1.52
C LEU A 180 -3.81 18.63 -2.93
N ALA A 181 -2.53 18.94 -3.07
CA ALA A 181 -1.78 18.69 -4.30
C ALA A 181 -0.31 18.30 -4.04
N THR A 182 0.27 17.57 -4.99
CA THR A 182 1.72 17.47 -5.21
C THR A 182 2.04 17.97 -6.62
N ASP A 183 3.25 18.45 -6.85
CA ASP A 183 3.71 18.94 -8.15
C ASP A 183 4.35 17.87 -9.05
N LEU A 184 4.43 16.61 -8.59
CA LEU A 184 4.95 15.45 -9.36
C LEU A 184 4.42 15.39 -10.79
N ALA A 185 3.09 15.47 -10.95
CA ALA A 185 2.43 15.48 -12.24
C ALA A 185 1.17 16.37 -12.19
N HIS A 186 1.40 17.68 -12.04
CA HIS A 186 0.38 18.72 -12.16
C HIS A 186 -0.85 18.58 -11.22
N GLY A 187 -0.71 17.89 -10.08
CA GLY A 187 -1.79 17.62 -9.13
C GLY A 187 -2.19 16.14 -9.00
N TRP A 188 -1.65 15.24 -9.81
CA TRP A 188 -1.86 13.80 -9.65
C TRP A 188 -1.24 13.30 -8.34
N ILE A 189 -2.03 12.57 -7.55
CA ILE A 189 -1.58 11.89 -6.35
C ILE A 189 -1.21 10.44 -6.71
N PRO A 190 0.03 9.98 -6.41
CA PRO A 190 0.44 8.60 -6.66
C PRO A 190 -0.46 7.54 -6.02
N PRO A 191 -0.40 6.29 -6.52
CA PRO A 191 -0.88 5.12 -5.80
C PRO A 191 -0.11 4.92 -4.48
N GLY A 192 -0.64 4.07 -3.60
CA GLY A 192 -0.10 3.84 -2.25
C GLY A 192 -0.33 4.99 -1.25
N ILE A 193 -0.46 6.24 -1.72
CA ILE A 193 -0.75 7.39 -0.85
C ILE A 193 -2.20 7.32 -0.34
N MET A 194 -2.36 7.17 0.97
CA MET A 194 -3.61 7.41 1.67
C MET A 194 -3.93 8.91 1.64
N VAL A 195 -5.11 9.24 1.11
CA VAL A 195 -5.60 10.63 1.04
C VAL A 195 -6.46 10.93 2.27
N PRO A 196 -6.26 12.06 2.99
CA PRO A 196 -7.12 12.44 4.11
C PRO A 196 -8.59 12.58 3.73
N GLU A 197 -9.49 12.24 4.64
CA GLU A 197 -10.92 12.51 4.48
C GLU A 197 -11.21 14.03 4.48
N GLY A 198 -12.15 14.46 3.64
CA GLY A 198 -12.60 15.86 3.57
C GLY A 198 -11.68 16.83 2.82
N VAL A 199 -10.64 16.35 2.11
CA VAL A 199 -9.91 17.14 1.12
C VAL A 199 -10.44 16.90 -0.29
N ARG A 200 -10.24 17.88 -1.18
CA ARG A 200 -10.43 17.75 -2.61
C ARG A 200 -9.09 17.59 -3.31
N LEU A 201 -9.06 16.79 -4.37
CA LEU A 201 -7.92 16.73 -5.28
C LEU A 201 -8.15 17.66 -6.49
N LEU A 202 -7.06 18.00 -7.18
CA LEU A 202 -7.15 18.70 -8.46
C LEU A 202 -7.69 17.73 -9.54
N PRO A 203 -8.57 18.18 -10.45
CA PRO A 203 -9.06 17.33 -11.53
C PRO A 203 -7.94 16.98 -12.52
N PRO A 204 -8.03 15.85 -13.24
CA PRO A 204 -7.08 15.49 -14.30
C PRO A 204 -6.85 16.62 -15.30
N GLY A 205 -5.59 16.90 -15.64
CA GLY A 205 -5.25 17.93 -16.61
C GLY A 205 -3.82 18.43 -16.49
N GLN A 206 -3.23 18.79 -17.63
CA GLN A 206 -1.95 19.48 -17.71
C GLN A 206 -2.11 20.93 -17.21
N ARG A 207 -1.11 21.48 -16.51
CA ARG A 207 -1.16 22.82 -15.91
C ARG A 207 0.15 23.56 -16.07
N SER A 208 0.11 24.81 -16.53
CA SER A 208 1.31 25.67 -16.63
C SER A 208 1.88 26.08 -15.26
N ARG A 209 1.07 26.05 -14.20
CA ARG A 209 1.48 26.36 -12.82
C ARG A 209 2.14 25.14 -12.17
N ARG A 210 3.08 25.38 -11.24
CA ARG A 210 3.84 24.36 -10.48
C ARG A 210 3.87 24.71 -8.98
N GLY A 211 4.19 23.74 -8.12
CA GLY A 211 4.26 23.93 -6.67
C GLY A 211 2.94 24.47 -6.09
N THR A 212 3.04 25.43 -5.16
CA THR A 212 1.88 26.11 -4.53
C THR A 212 0.89 26.70 -5.51
N ALA A 213 1.37 27.21 -6.66
CA ALA A 213 0.52 27.86 -7.65
C ALA A 213 -0.50 26.89 -8.31
N LEU A 214 -0.31 25.57 -8.15
CA LEU A 214 -1.30 24.55 -8.53
C LEU A 214 -2.63 24.68 -7.79
N LEU A 215 -2.61 25.17 -6.54
CA LEU A 215 -3.82 25.31 -5.70
C LEU A 215 -4.71 26.50 -6.10
N GLY A 216 -4.23 27.40 -6.97
CA GLY A 216 -4.98 28.60 -7.34
C GLY A 216 -4.93 29.70 -6.28
N VAL A 217 -6.02 30.47 -6.16
CA VAL A 217 -6.19 31.48 -5.10
C VAL A 217 -6.69 30.76 -3.84
N THR A 218 -5.98 30.94 -2.72
CA THR A 218 -6.29 30.30 -1.44
C THR A 218 -6.18 31.32 -0.32
N ALA A 219 -7.09 31.25 0.64
CA ALA A 219 -7.09 32.10 1.84
C ALA A 219 -5.96 31.72 2.82
N ARG A 220 -5.58 30.43 2.83
CA ARG A 220 -4.47 29.87 3.62
C ARG A 220 -3.79 28.77 2.83
N THR A 221 -2.46 28.70 2.90
CA THR A 221 -1.66 27.60 2.32
C THR A 221 -0.62 27.15 3.32
N VAL A 222 -0.35 25.84 3.36
CA VAL A 222 0.81 25.24 4.01
C VAL A 222 1.51 24.31 3.02
N THR A 223 2.83 24.21 3.14
CA THR A 223 3.69 23.57 2.14
C THR A 223 4.76 22.73 2.78
N TYR A 224 5.18 21.70 2.07
CA TYR A 224 6.34 20.88 2.38
C TYR A 224 7.21 20.76 1.13
N SER A 225 8.51 20.96 1.29
CA SER A 225 9.55 20.56 0.36
C SER A 225 10.36 19.39 0.93
N PRO A 226 10.89 18.50 0.06
CA PRO A 226 11.79 17.44 0.48
C PRO A 226 12.94 17.97 1.34
N GLY A 227 13.06 17.43 2.56
CA GLY A 227 14.04 17.88 3.56
C GLY A 227 13.51 18.89 4.59
N ASP A 228 12.31 19.43 4.45
CA ASP A 228 11.71 20.31 5.47
C ASP A 228 11.45 19.56 6.79
N SER A 229 11.75 20.20 7.92
CA SER A 229 11.51 19.63 9.25
C SER A 229 10.04 19.76 9.67
N LEU A 230 9.22 18.76 9.38
CA LEU A 230 7.81 18.67 9.81
C LEU A 230 7.64 18.23 11.28
N ALA A 231 8.34 18.90 12.21
CA ALA A 231 8.20 18.81 13.68
C ALA A 231 7.61 17.48 14.17
N TRP A 232 8.28 16.36 13.85
CA TRP A 232 7.63 15.04 13.79
C TRP A 232 7.17 14.47 15.14
N THR A 233 7.50 15.16 16.23
CA THR A 233 7.58 14.71 17.63
C THR A 233 6.29 14.77 18.43
N GLU A 234 5.22 15.39 17.94
CA GLU A 234 3.93 15.31 18.62
C GLU A 234 3.10 14.13 18.12
N ARG A 235 2.47 13.41 19.05
CA ARG A 235 1.68 12.21 18.79
C ARG A 235 0.54 12.60 17.83
N PRO A 236 0.54 12.14 16.56
CA PRO A 236 -0.35 12.72 15.57
C PRO A 236 -1.81 12.53 15.95
N THR A 237 -2.57 13.61 15.93
CA THR A 237 -4.03 13.55 15.94
C THR A 237 -4.47 12.72 14.73
N ALA A 238 -5.19 11.62 15.02
CA ALA A 238 -5.49 10.58 14.04
C ALA A 238 -6.24 11.20 12.84
N THR A 239 -5.63 11.09 11.66
CA THR A 239 -6.21 11.60 10.41
C THR A 239 -6.78 10.41 9.66
N ARG A 240 -8.11 10.36 9.55
CA ARG A 240 -8.81 9.32 8.80
C ARG A 240 -8.53 9.50 7.30
N SER A 241 -8.21 8.40 6.62
CA SER A 241 -8.07 8.37 5.17
C SER A 241 -9.39 7.99 4.50
N SER A 242 -9.53 8.36 3.22
CA SER A 242 -10.67 8.00 2.39
C SER A 242 -10.27 7.94 0.93
N VAL A 243 -10.93 7.09 0.14
CA VAL A 243 -10.80 7.06 -1.33
C VAL A 243 -11.67 8.12 -2.00
N ARG A 244 -12.71 8.64 -1.32
CA ARG A 244 -13.64 9.66 -1.86
C ARG A 244 -12.99 10.89 -2.49
N PRO A 245 -11.84 11.43 -2.03
CA PRO A 245 -11.15 12.53 -2.71
C PRO A 245 -10.70 12.22 -4.15
N ARG A 246 -10.60 10.93 -4.54
CA ARG A 246 -10.32 10.46 -5.91
C ARG A 246 -11.58 10.38 -6.80
N GLU A 247 -12.77 10.62 -6.26
CA GLU A 247 -14.04 10.52 -7.00
C GLU A 247 -14.07 11.53 -8.17
N LEU A 248 -14.35 10.99 -9.36
CA LEU A 248 -14.44 11.71 -10.63
C LEU A 248 -15.69 11.21 -11.38
N PRO A 249 -16.19 11.94 -12.41
CA PRO A 249 -17.22 11.43 -13.30
C PRO A 249 -16.85 10.04 -13.83
N ASN A 250 -17.78 9.08 -13.73
CA ASN A 250 -17.54 7.71 -14.16
C ASN A 250 -17.28 7.64 -15.67
N LEU A 251 -16.24 6.92 -16.07
CA LEU A 251 -15.97 6.60 -17.46
C LEU A 251 -16.72 5.32 -17.86
N GLU A 252 -17.62 5.42 -18.84
CA GLU A 252 -18.28 4.26 -19.43
C GLU A 252 -17.26 3.27 -20.00
N ASN A 253 -17.46 1.96 -19.78
CA ASN A 253 -16.59 0.88 -20.27
C ASN A 253 -15.11 1.09 -19.88
N LEU A 254 -14.86 1.41 -18.60
CA LEU A 254 -13.53 1.70 -18.06
C LEU A 254 -12.55 0.55 -18.30
N GLU A 255 -12.99 -0.68 -18.04
CA GLU A 255 -12.20 -1.90 -18.09
C GLU A 255 -11.76 -2.20 -19.54
N GLN A 256 -12.67 -2.03 -20.50
CA GLN A 256 -12.36 -2.14 -21.93
C GLN A 256 -11.34 -1.07 -22.36
N LYS A 257 -11.54 0.19 -21.93
CA LYS A 257 -10.61 1.29 -22.24
C LYS A 257 -9.23 1.09 -21.61
N LEU A 258 -9.16 0.46 -20.43
CA LEU A 258 -7.90 0.04 -19.82
C LEU A 258 -7.21 -1.04 -20.65
N SER A 259 -7.93 -2.10 -21.05
CA SER A 259 -7.43 -3.14 -21.96
C SER A 259 -6.84 -2.52 -23.24
N ASP A 260 -7.61 -1.67 -23.93
CA ASP A 260 -7.19 -1.01 -25.17
C ASP A 260 -5.95 -0.12 -24.96
N ALA A 261 -5.89 0.64 -23.87
CA ALA A 261 -4.76 1.50 -23.54
C ALA A 261 -3.47 0.70 -23.26
N THR A 262 -3.56 -0.51 -22.68
CA THR A 262 -2.36 -1.36 -22.54
C THR A 262 -1.85 -1.86 -23.88
N LEU A 263 -2.74 -2.25 -24.80
CA LEU A 263 -2.34 -2.80 -26.10
C LEU A 263 -1.58 -1.78 -26.97
N ALA A 264 -1.80 -0.49 -26.76
CA ALA A 264 -1.04 0.59 -27.40
C ALA A 264 0.41 0.74 -26.87
N ARG A 265 0.78 0.06 -25.77
CA ARG A 265 2.04 0.27 -25.04
C ARG A 265 2.87 -1.01 -24.96
N ALA A 266 3.66 -1.27 -26.00
CA ALA A 266 4.48 -2.47 -26.15
C ALA A 266 5.59 -2.67 -25.09
N GLU A 267 5.92 -1.64 -24.31
CA GLU A 267 6.90 -1.70 -23.22
C GLU A 267 6.32 -2.26 -21.92
N LEU A 268 5.00 -2.43 -21.82
CA LEU A 268 4.39 -3.00 -20.62
C LEU A 268 4.65 -4.52 -20.51
N PRO A 269 4.88 -5.04 -19.29
CA PRO A 269 5.01 -6.47 -19.06
C PRO A 269 3.78 -7.24 -19.54
N ARG A 270 3.98 -8.41 -20.17
CA ARG A 270 2.90 -9.23 -20.76
C ARG A 270 1.75 -9.54 -19.80
N VAL A 271 2.04 -9.71 -18.51
CA VAL A 271 1.04 -9.95 -17.46
C VAL A 271 0.01 -8.81 -17.39
N VAL A 272 0.43 -7.56 -17.57
CA VAL A 272 -0.43 -6.38 -17.52
C VAL A 272 -1.50 -6.40 -18.62
N HIS A 273 -1.13 -6.81 -19.85
CA HIS A 273 -2.09 -6.99 -20.95
C HIS A 273 -3.09 -8.13 -20.69
N ILE A 274 -2.62 -9.24 -20.11
CA ILE A 274 -3.47 -10.40 -19.80
C ILE A 274 -4.52 -9.99 -18.76
N LEU A 275 -4.11 -9.28 -17.72
CA LEU A 275 -4.97 -8.90 -16.61
C LEU A 275 -5.93 -7.75 -16.95
N ALA A 276 -5.50 -6.76 -17.73
CA ALA A 276 -6.40 -5.75 -18.26
C ALA A 276 -7.49 -6.36 -19.16
N LYS A 277 -7.14 -7.38 -19.97
CA LYS A 277 -8.10 -8.15 -20.76
C LYS A 277 -9.02 -9.03 -19.89
N ALA A 278 -8.51 -9.61 -18.81
CA ALA A 278 -9.29 -10.38 -17.85
C ALA A 278 -10.34 -9.49 -17.14
N ALA A 279 -9.93 -8.31 -16.67
CA ALA A 279 -10.83 -7.32 -16.10
C ALA A 279 -11.92 -6.87 -17.11
N ALA A 280 -11.55 -6.58 -18.35
CA ALA A 280 -12.51 -6.24 -19.41
C ALA A 280 -13.50 -7.36 -19.75
N ALA A 281 -13.11 -8.62 -19.56
CA ALA A 281 -13.97 -9.79 -19.72
C ALA A 281 -14.82 -10.13 -18.47
N GLY A 282 -14.64 -9.40 -17.36
CA GLY A 282 -15.28 -9.70 -16.08
C GLY A 282 -14.82 -11.02 -15.43
N THR A 283 -13.65 -11.55 -15.85
CA THR A 283 -13.11 -12.80 -15.28
C THR A 283 -12.31 -12.50 -14.02
N HIS A 284 -12.53 -13.30 -12.97
CA HIS A 284 -11.75 -13.22 -11.74
C HIS A 284 -10.25 -13.47 -12.00
N VAL A 285 -9.41 -12.68 -11.37
CA VAL A 285 -7.94 -12.72 -11.42
C VAL A 285 -7.43 -13.29 -10.09
N ALA A 286 -6.45 -14.19 -10.13
CA ALA A 286 -5.90 -14.76 -8.90
C ALA A 286 -4.97 -13.77 -8.16
N GLU A 287 -4.94 -13.79 -6.83
CA GLU A 287 -4.13 -12.85 -6.04
C GLU A 287 -2.64 -12.89 -6.42
N ASP A 288 -2.09 -14.07 -6.70
CA ASP A 288 -0.70 -14.24 -7.17
C ASP A 288 -0.43 -13.50 -8.51
N GLU A 289 -1.46 -13.32 -9.36
CA GLU A 289 -1.35 -12.54 -10.60
C GLU A 289 -1.48 -11.03 -10.33
N ILE A 290 -2.30 -10.64 -9.35
CA ILE A 290 -2.40 -9.24 -8.88
C ILE A 290 -1.06 -8.78 -8.29
N ASP A 291 -0.39 -9.64 -7.51
CA ASP A 291 0.93 -9.36 -6.94
C ASP A 291 2.00 -9.11 -8.01
N LEU A 292 1.92 -9.75 -9.19
CA LEU A 292 2.81 -9.44 -10.31
C LEU A 292 2.59 -8.01 -10.84
N VAL A 293 1.34 -7.50 -10.86
CA VAL A 293 1.07 -6.10 -11.22
C VAL A 293 1.58 -5.15 -10.15
N ARG A 294 1.39 -5.48 -8.86
CA ARG A 294 1.89 -4.67 -7.74
C ARG A 294 3.41 -4.51 -7.80
N VAL A 295 4.16 -5.59 -8.07
CA VAL A 295 5.63 -5.52 -8.26
C VAL A 295 6.02 -4.57 -9.40
N HIS A 296 5.31 -4.61 -10.53
CA HIS A 296 5.55 -3.69 -11.65
C HIS A 296 5.15 -2.24 -11.32
N LEU A 297 4.07 -2.05 -10.56
CA LEU A 297 3.61 -0.75 -10.09
C LEU A 297 4.62 -0.11 -9.12
N ASP A 298 5.07 -0.85 -8.12
CA ASP A 298 6.09 -0.41 -7.15
C ASP A 298 7.40 -0.02 -7.85
N THR A 299 7.80 -0.79 -8.86
CA THR A 299 8.99 -0.49 -9.69
C THR A 299 8.81 0.83 -10.43
N ALA A 300 7.70 0.98 -11.17
CA ALA A 300 7.41 2.20 -11.92
C ALA A 300 7.23 3.44 -11.01
N GLN A 301 6.64 3.26 -9.83
CA GLN A 301 6.51 4.30 -8.81
C GLN A 301 7.88 4.68 -8.22
N HIS A 302 8.74 3.71 -7.90
CA HIS A 302 10.09 3.99 -7.41
C HIS A 302 10.91 4.78 -8.43
N GLU A 303 10.92 4.36 -9.70
CA GLU A 303 11.63 5.04 -10.78
C GLU A 303 11.05 6.45 -11.02
N THR A 304 9.72 6.60 -11.03
CA THR A 304 9.03 7.89 -11.13
C THR A 304 9.50 8.87 -10.04
N LEU A 305 9.61 8.39 -8.81
CA LEU A 305 10.01 9.20 -7.66
C LEU A 305 11.52 9.44 -7.60
N ALA A 306 12.34 8.56 -8.19
CA ALA A 306 13.78 8.77 -8.35
C ALA A 306 14.12 9.83 -9.42
N GLN A 307 13.28 10.00 -10.45
CA GLN A 307 13.45 11.03 -11.48
C GLN A 307 12.85 12.40 -11.09
N TYR A 308 12.03 12.48 -10.03
CA TYR A 308 11.42 13.73 -9.58
C TYR A 308 12.49 14.82 -9.29
N PRO A 309 12.34 16.06 -9.76
CA PRO A 309 11.14 16.66 -10.38
C PRO A 309 11.09 16.59 -11.92
N GLY A 310 12.00 15.88 -12.57
CA GLY A 310 12.14 15.79 -14.04
C GLY A 310 11.72 14.43 -14.60
N VAL A 311 10.55 13.92 -14.20
CA VAL A 311 10.07 12.58 -14.58
C VAL A 311 9.81 12.48 -16.08
N ASP A 312 10.28 11.40 -16.68
CA ASP A 312 9.99 11.07 -18.08
C ASP A 312 8.51 10.70 -18.31
N VAL A 313 7.93 11.20 -19.40
CA VAL A 313 6.47 11.12 -19.64
C VAL A 313 5.98 9.69 -19.93
N PRO A 314 6.64 8.88 -20.78
CA PRO A 314 6.36 7.46 -20.93
C PRO A 314 6.34 6.68 -19.61
N LEU A 315 7.31 6.90 -18.72
CA LEU A 315 7.37 6.25 -17.40
C LEU A 315 6.19 6.67 -16.51
N LEU A 316 5.90 7.97 -16.44
CA LEU A 316 4.76 8.50 -15.68
C LEU A 316 3.43 7.91 -16.18
N LEU A 317 3.24 7.83 -17.49
CA LEU A 317 2.06 7.22 -18.12
C LEU A 317 1.97 5.72 -17.83
N ASN A 318 3.09 4.99 -17.87
CA ASN A 318 3.12 3.58 -17.46
C ASN A 318 2.70 3.42 -15.98
N CYS A 319 3.23 4.26 -15.09
CA CYS A 319 2.89 4.25 -13.66
C CYS A 319 1.40 4.54 -13.41
N MET A 320 0.81 5.53 -14.11
CA MET A 320 -0.63 5.82 -14.02
C MET A 320 -1.49 4.67 -14.53
N LEU A 321 -1.10 4.02 -15.64
CA LEU A 321 -1.87 2.93 -16.22
C LEU A 321 -1.77 1.64 -15.38
N LEU A 322 -0.59 1.32 -14.85
CA LEU A 322 -0.40 0.21 -13.90
C LEU A 322 -1.25 0.41 -12.65
N ALA A 323 -1.27 1.62 -12.08
CA ALA A 323 -2.11 1.95 -10.92
C ALA A 323 -3.61 1.74 -11.23
N ALA A 324 -4.06 2.16 -12.41
CA ALA A 324 -5.45 2.00 -12.81
C ALA A 324 -5.85 0.52 -12.99
N ILE A 325 -4.95 -0.32 -13.49
CA ILE A 325 -5.17 -1.76 -13.67
C ILE A 325 -5.16 -2.48 -12.33
N GLU A 326 -4.21 -2.19 -11.44
CA GLU A 326 -4.15 -2.75 -10.09
C GLU A 326 -5.45 -2.46 -9.31
N SER A 327 -5.90 -1.20 -9.32
CA SER A 327 -7.17 -0.81 -8.71
C SER A 327 -8.38 -1.46 -9.41
N SER A 328 -8.32 -1.71 -10.72
CA SER A 328 -9.41 -2.37 -11.46
C SER A 328 -9.52 -3.86 -11.12
N VAL A 329 -8.40 -4.59 -10.98
CA VAL A 329 -8.44 -6.04 -10.65
C VAL A 329 -8.71 -6.29 -9.18
N THR A 330 -8.41 -5.34 -8.29
CA THR A 330 -8.75 -5.39 -6.85
C THR A 330 -10.14 -4.86 -6.52
N GLY A 331 -10.86 -4.27 -7.49
CA GLY A 331 -12.23 -3.78 -7.33
C GLY A 331 -12.38 -2.35 -6.80
N ASP A 332 -11.30 -1.58 -6.65
CA ASP A 332 -11.37 -0.13 -6.39
C ASP A 332 -11.64 0.65 -7.68
N ALA A 333 -12.90 0.63 -8.11
CA ALA A 333 -13.37 1.37 -9.28
C ALA A 333 -13.13 2.89 -9.19
N MET A 334 -13.06 3.48 -7.99
CA MET A 334 -12.77 4.91 -7.82
C MET A 334 -11.31 5.22 -8.11
N SER A 335 -10.36 4.47 -7.54
CA SER A 335 -8.94 4.64 -7.84
C SER A 335 -8.63 4.26 -9.29
N ALA A 336 -9.26 3.21 -9.84
CA ALA A 336 -9.13 2.83 -11.24
C ALA A 336 -9.55 3.97 -12.19
N ASN A 337 -10.74 4.54 -11.99
CA ASN A 337 -11.23 5.68 -12.77
C ASN A 337 -10.35 6.93 -12.61
N TYR A 338 -9.86 7.19 -11.39
CA TYR A 338 -8.96 8.31 -11.09
C TYR A 338 -7.64 8.21 -11.84
N HIS A 339 -6.92 7.09 -11.68
CA HIS A 339 -5.61 6.88 -12.30
C HIS A 339 -5.72 6.86 -13.84
N PHE A 340 -6.76 6.24 -14.39
CA PHE A 340 -6.99 6.24 -15.84
C PHE A 340 -7.39 7.60 -16.41
N SER A 341 -8.19 8.38 -15.67
CA SER A 341 -8.54 9.75 -16.10
C SER A 341 -7.32 10.67 -16.13
N TRP A 342 -6.36 10.48 -15.22
CA TRP A 342 -5.07 11.16 -15.26
C TRP A 342 -4.19 10.70 -16.43
N PHE A 343 -4.06 9.38 -16.66
CA PHE A 343 -3.39 8.85 -17.84
C PHE A 343 -3.92 9.49 -19.13
N ARG A 344 -5.24 9.47 -19.34
CA ARG A 344 -5.90 10.07 -20.52
C ARG A 344 -5.69 11.57 -20.65
N ALA A 345 -5.40 12.31 -19.58
CA ALA A 345 -5.13 13.75 -19.64
C ALA A 345 -3.70 14.09 -20.08
N PHE A 346 -2.76 13.13 -19.98
CA PHE A 346 -1.37 13.26 -20.43
C PHE A 346 -1.10 12.52 -21.76
N ASP A 347 -1.82 11.44 -22.05
CA ASP A 347 -1.68 10.64 -23.28
C ASP A 347 -2.36 11.28 -24.51
N GLN A 348 -3.18 12.33 -24.31
CA GLN A 348 -3.75 13.11 -25.41
C GLN A 348 -2.66 13.95 -26.11
N PRO A 349 -2.64 13.98 -27.46
CA PRO A 349 -1.77 14.89 -28.20
C PRO A 349 -2.12 16.36 -27.85
N PRO A 350 -1.15 17.28 -27.90
CA PRO A 350 -1.41 18.69 -27.61
C PRO A 350 -2.47 19.22 -28.59
N VAL A 351 -3.51 19.86 -28.04
CA VAL A 351 -4.51 20.57 -28.84
C VAL A 351 -3.82 21.79 -29.44
N THR A 352 -3.62 21.75 -30.76
CA THR A 352 -2.95 22.78 -31.57
C THR A 352 -3.86 23.98 -31.84
#